data_AF-A0A2R6EX56-F1
#
_entry.id   AF-A0A2R6EX56-F1
#
_cell.length_a   1.000
_cell.length_b   1.000
_cell.length_c   1.000
_cell.angle_alpha   90.00
_cell.angle_beta   90.00
_cell.angle_gamma   90.00
#
_symmetry.space_group_name_H-M   'P 1'
#
loop_
_entity.id
_entity.type
_entity.pdbx_description
1 polymer ?
#
loop_
_entity_poly.entity_id
_entity_poly.type
_entity_poly.pdbx_seq_one_letter_code
_entity_poly.pdbx_strand_id
1 'polypeptide(L)'
;MTDEIDPGDRADDAEALDAVDLEILRNQLESVAEEMGQVLIRGAYSPNITERRDCSTALFDATGRMIAQAEHIPVHLGAMPEAVAAVRDCDPRPGDVFAL
;
A
#
# COMPACT_ATOMS: atom_id res chain seq x y z
N MET A 1 -8.32 -51.93 20.53
CA MET A 1 -7.85 -50.89 21.47
C MET A 1 -6.38 -50.63 21.15
N THR A 2 -6.17 -49.82 20.12
CA THR A 2 -4.94 -49.08 19.84
C THR A 2 -5.46 -47.86 19.08
N ASP A 3 -5.40 -46.70 19.72
CA ASP A 3 -5.82 -45.41 19.18
C ASP A 3 -5.18 -45.17 17.82
N GLU A 4 -6.01 -44.78 16.86
CA GLU A 4 -5.59 -44.09 15.64
C GLU A 4 -4.96 -42.76 16.05
N ILE A 5 -3.67 -42.58 15.76
CA ILE A 5 -3.10 -41.24 15.71
C ILE A 5 -3.58 -40.63 14.41
N ASP A 6 -4.60 -39.79 14.50
CA ASP A 6 -5.02 -38.87 13.45
C ASP A 6 -3.81 -38.01 13.03
N PRO A 7 -3.36 -38.05 11.77
CA PRO A 7 -2.23 -37.24 11.30
C PRO A 7 -2.60 -35.77 11.06
N GLY A 8 -3.77 -35.32 11.51
CA GLY A 8 -4.34 -33.99 11.24
C GLY A 8 -3.83 -32.80 12.05
N ASP A 9 -2.70 -32.85 12.75
CA ASP A 9 -2.33 -31.77 13.70
C ASP A 9 -0.93 -31.15 13.49
N ARG A 10 -0.54 -30.92 12.23
CA ARG A 10 0.54 -29.96 11.90
C ARG A 10 0.22 -29.19 10.61
N ALA A 11 -0.88 -28.45 10.63
CA ALA A 11 -1.05 -27.30 9.74
C ALA A 11 -0.85 -26.05 10.62
N ASP A 12 0.34 -25.46 10.48
CA ASP A 12 0.82 -24.28 11.18
C ASP A 12 -0.19 -23.11 11.09
N ASP A 13 -0.42 -22.47 12.23
CA ASP A 13 -1.45 -21.46 12.52
C ASP A 13 -1.21 -20.12 11.80
N ALA A 14 -1.58 -20.05 10.52
CA ALA A 14 -2.05 -18.80 9.92
C ALA A 14 -3.53 -18.98 9.60
N GLU A 15 -4.40 -18.45 10.45
CA GLU A 15 -5.83 -18.36 10.17
C GLU A 15 -6.01 -17.72 8.79
N ALA A 16 -6.50 -18.49 7.83
CA ALA A 16 -6.60 -18.05 6.45
C ALA A 16 -7.56 -16.87 6.38
N LEU A 17 -7.09 -15.71 5.89
CA LEU A 17 -7.91 -14.51 5.71
C LEU A 17 -9.20 -14.88 4.96
N ASP A 18 -10.34 -14.64 5.60
CA ASP A 18 -11.61 -14.83 4.93
C ASP A 18 -11.94 -13.63 4.01
N ALA A 19 -13.04 -13.72 3.26
CA ALA A 19 -13.44 -12.66 2.34
C ALA A 19 -13.79 -11.34 3.06
N VAL A 20 -14.28 -11.41 4.30
CA VAL A 20 -14.61 -10.24 5.12
C VAL A 20 -13.33 -9.58 5.62
N ASP A 21 -12.38 -10.36 6.11
CA ASP A 21 -11.07 -9.86 6.56
C ASP A 21 -10.31 -9.17 5.42
N LEU A 22 -10.30 -9.79 4.23
CA LEU A 22 -9.67 -9.21 3.05
C LEU A 22 -10.31 -7.88 2.65
N GLU A 23 -11.63 -7.80 2.69
CA GLU A 23 -12.39 -6.60 2.38
C GLU A 23 -12.11 -5.47 3.40
N ILE A 24 -12.06 -5.82 4.68
CA ILE A 24 -11.71 -4.90 5.76
C ILE A 24 -10.28 -4.36 5.56
N LEU A 25 -9.33 -5.23 5.23
CA LEU A 25 -7.95 -4.84 4.98
C LEU A 25 -7.83 -3.92 3.75
N ARG A 26 -8.52 -4.26 2.65
CA ARG A 26 -8.53 -3.44 1.44
C ARG A 26 -9.03 -2.03 1.71
N ASN A 27 -10.20 -1.91 2.34
CA ASN A 27 -10.79 -0.60 2.63
C ASN A 27 -9.92 0.22 3.61
N GLN A 28 -9.25 -0.42 4.58
CA GLN A 28 -8.32 0.28 5.46
C GLN A 28 -7.11 0.85 4.69
N LEU A 29 -6.50 0.07 3.80
CA LEU A 29 -5.35 0.52 3.01
C LEU A 29 -5.73 1.62 2.01
N GLU A 30 -6.89 1.49 1.37
CA GLU A 30 -7.47 2.54 0.52
C GLU A 30 -7.74 3.83 1.31
N SER A 31 -8.31 3.72 2.51
CA SER A 31 -8.57 4.87 3.39
C SER A 31 -7.28 5.59 3.78
N VAL A 32 -6.21 4.86 4.10
CA VAL A 32 -4.91 5.45 4.43
C VAL A 32 -4.36 6.23 3.23
N ALA A 33 -4.41 5.67 2.02
CA ALA A 33 -3.97 6.37 0.81
C ALA A 33 -4.81 7.63 0.57
N GLU A 34 -6.14 7.58 0.74
CA GLU A 34 -7.01 8.75 0.59
C GLU A 34 -6.68 9.83 1.63
N GLU A 35 -6.50 9.47 2.91
CA GLU A 35 -6.13 10.41 3.95
C GLU A 35 -4.78 11.09 3.70
N MET A 36 -3.77 10.35 3.21
CA MET A 36 -2.49 10.90 2.78
C MET A 36 -2.70 11.98 1.69
N GLY A 37 -3.54 11.69 0.69
CA GLY A 37 -3.91 12.64 -0.35
C GLY A 37 -4.61 13.89 0.21
N GLN A 38 -5.56 13.72 1.12
CA GLN A 38 -6.26 14.85 1.74
C GLN A 38 -5.33 15.74 2.58
N VAL A 39 -4.39 15.14 3.32
CA VAL A 39 -3.37 15.89 4.07
C VAL A 39 -2.47 16.68 3.13
N LEU A 40 -2.00 16.06 2.03
CA LEU A 40 -1.19 16.72 1.01
C LEU A 40 -1.93 17.93 0.40
N ILE A 41 -3.19 17.75 0.00
CA ILE A 41 -4.02 18.80 -0.60
C ILE A 41 -4.23 19.96 0.38
N ARG A 42 -4.54 19.67 1.64
CA ARG A 42 -4.76 20.70 2.67
C ARG A 42 -3.49 21.47 3.04
N GLY A 43 -2.33 20.82 2.96
CA GLY A 43 -1.03 21.42 3.27
C GLY A 43 -0.39 22.19 2.11
N ALA A 44 -0.94 22.08 0.90
CA ALA A 44 -0.36 22.67 -0.30
C ALA A 44 -0.74 24.16 -0.48
N TYR A 45 0.13 24.90 -1.17
CA TYR A 45 -0.13 26.29 -1.59
C TYR A 45 -0.46 26.44 -3.08
N SER A 46 -0.19 25.41 -3.89
CA SER A 46 -0.36 25.46 -5.34
C SER A 46 -1.83 25.20 -5.74
N PRO A 47 -2.46 26.07 -6.54
CA PRO A 47 -3.80 25.81 -7.09
C PRO A 47 -3.89 24.51 -7.91
N ASN A 48 -2.78 24.08 -8.52
CA ASN A 48 -2.74 22.78 -9.20
C ASN A 48 -2.99 21.63 -8.21
N ILE A 49 -2.54 21.75 -6.96
CA ILE A 49 -2.75 20.72 -5.93
C ILE A 49 -4.06 20.98 -5.17
N THR A 50 -4.32 22.21 -4.74
CA THR A 50 -5.48 22.52 -3.86
C THR A 50 -6.82 22.50 -4.60
N GLU A 51 -6.85 22.93 -5.86
CA GLU A 51 -8.09 23.02 -6.66
C GLU A 51 -8.16 21.91 -7.71
N ARG A 52 -7.09 21.71 -8.49
CA ARG A 52 -7.07 20.71 -9.57
C ARG A 52 -6.75 19.30 -9.09
N ARG A 53 -6.24 19.16 -7.85
CA ARG A 53 -5.84 17.88 -7.26
C ARG A 53 -4.85 17.10 -8.14
N ASP A 54 -3.95 17.86 -8.77
CA ASP A 54 -2.84 17.37 -9.58
C ASP A 54 -1.74 16.81 -8.66
N CYS A 55 -2.08 15.74 -7.97
CA CYS A 55 -1.22 14.98 -7.08
C CYS A 55 -1.78 13.57 -6.90
N SER A 56 -0.94 12.61 -6.50
CA SER A 56 -1.40 11.29 -6.08
C SER A 56 -0.54 10.79 -4.94
N THR A 57 -1.09 9.88 -4.16
CA THR A 57 -0.37 9.21 -3.06
C THR A 57 -0.68 7.73 -3.10
N ALA A 58 0.30 6.90 -2.74
CA ALA A 58 0.19 5.46 -2.86
C ALA A 58 0.97 4.76 -1.75
N LEU A 59 0.51 3.56 -1.40
CA LEU A 59 1.18 2.61 -0.52
C LEU A 59 1.79 1.50 -1.35
N PHE A 60 3.02 1.12 -1.01
CA PHE A 60 3.75 0.03 -1.64
C PHE A 60 4.18 -0.99 -0.59
N ASP A 61 4.21 -2.26 -0.96
CA ASP A 61 4.77 -3.30 -0.10
C ASP A 61 6.31 -3.35 -0.17
N ALA A 62 6.90 -4.22 0.65
CA ALA A 62 8.35 -4.41 0.72
C ALA A 62 8.98 -4.87 -0.61
N THR A 63 8.18 -5.44 -1.53
CA THR A 63 8.63 -5.86 -2.86
C THR A 63 8.51 -4.75 -3.90
N GLY A 64 7.95 -3.60 -3.54
CA GLY A 64 7.71 -2.47 -4.44
C GLY A 64 6.42 -2.59 -5.25
N ARG A 65 5.50 -3.51 -4.88
CA ARG A 65 4.18 -3.60 -5.52
C ARG A 65 3.25 -2.56 -4.90
N MET A 66 2.53 -1.83 -5.75
CA MET A 66 1.50 -0.89 -5.30
C MET A 66 0.34 -1.68 -4.68
N ILE A 67 -0.07 -1.27 -3.47
CA ILE A 67 -1.12 -1.94 -2.69
C ILE A 67 -2.40 -1.10 -2.65
N ALA A 68 -2.27 0.21 -2.55
CA ALA A 68 -3.39 1.16 -2.56
C ALA A 68 -2.93 2.50 -3.12
N GLN A 69 -3.84 3.23 -3.75
CA GLN A 69 -3.57 4.55 -4.29
C GLN A 69 -4.80 5.46 -4.16
N ALA A 70 -4.57 6.72 -3.76
CA ALA A 70 -5.51 7.80 -3.99
C ALA A 70 -5.27 8.37 -5.41
N GLU A 71 -6.06 7.91 -6.37
CA GLU A 71 -5.94 8.24 -7.79
C GLU A 71 -6.66 9.53 -8.16
N HIS A 72 -5.90 10.51 -8.66
CA HIS A 72 -6.46 11.68 -9.36
C HIS A 72 -5.87 11.89 -10.76
N ILE A 73 -4.83 11.14 -11.17
CA ILE A 73 -4.13 11.34 -12.45
C ILE A 73 -3.61 10.02 -13.05
N PRO A 74 -4.04 9.64 -14.27
CA PRO A 74 -3.65 8.38 -14.91
C PRO A 74 -2.14 8.19 -15.15
N VAL A 75 -1.38 9.27 -15.33
CA VAL A 75 0.07 9.17 -15.58
C VAL A 75 0.84 8.62 -14.38
N HIS A 76 0.35 8.88 -13.16
CA HIS A 76 1.00 8.42 -11.93
C HIS A 76 0.94 6.89 -11.77
N LEU A 77 -0.10 6.24 -12.30
CA LEU A 77 -0.21 4.78 -12.30
C LEU A 77 0.96 4.12 -13.03
N GLY A 78 1.42 4.71 -14.12
CA GLY A 78 2.54 4.19 -14.90
C GLY A 78 3.91 4.55 -14.31
N ALA A 79 4.03 5.74 -13.70
CA ALA A 79 5.34 6.27 -13.29
C ALA A 79 5.74 5.88 -11.85
N MET A 80 4.79 5.77 -10.92
CA MET A 80 5.12 5.51 -9.51
C MET A 80 5.81 4.16 -9.26
N PRO A 81 5.45 3.04 -9.93
CA PRO A 81 6.17 1.77 -9.76
C PRO A 81 7.64 1.86 -10.15
N GLU A 82 7.96 2.55 -11.25
CA GLU A 82 9.34 2.79 -11.72
C GLU A 82 10.12 3.68 -10.73
N ALA A 83 9.47 4.73 -10.20
CA ALA A 83 10.05 5.58 -9.16
C ALA A 83 10.41 4.78 -7.90
N VAL A 84 9.51 3.91 -7.43
CA VAL A 84 9.75 3.04 -6.28
C VAL A 84 10.84 2.01 -6.57
N ALA A 85 10.89 1.44 -7.78
CA ALA A 85 11.98 0.55 -8.19
C ALA A 85 13.34 1.26 -8.10
N ALA A 86 13.45 2.48 -8.61
CA ALA A 86 14.67 3.28 -8.51
C ALA A 86 15.08 3.58 -7.06
N VAL A 87 14.12 3.88 -6.17
CA VAL A 87 14.40 4.08 -4.74
C VAL A 87 14.90 2.79 -4.09
N ARG A 88 14.36 1.63 -4.45
CA ARG A 88 14.80 0.33 -3.90
C ARG A 88 16.25 0.01 -4.27
N ASP A 89 16.70 0.42 -5.45
CA ASP A 89 18.11 0.26 -5.87
C ASP A 89 19.07 1.11 -5.02
N CYS A 90 18.56 2.09 -4.27
CA CYS A 90 19.33 2.89 -3.32
C CYS A 90 19.46 2.25 -1.92
N ASP A 91 18.93 1.04 -1.69
CA ASP A 91 18.93 0.36 -0.38
C ASP A 91 18.37 1.23 0.77
N PRO A 92 17.10 1.65 0.68
CA PRO A 92 16.51 2.61 1.62
C PRO A 92 16.37 2.01 3.01
N ARG A 93 16.69 2.80 4.05
CA ARG A 93 16.56 2.39 5.46
C ARG A 93 15.43 3.13 6.16
N PRO A 94 14.91 2.59 7.28
CA PRO A 94 13.88 3.28 8.05
C PRO A 94 14.29 4.71 8.43
N GLY A 95 13.44 5.68 8.07
CA GLY A 95 13.68 7.11 8.30
C GLY A 95 14.27 7.87 7.10
N ASP A 96 14.72 7.18 6.04
CA ASP A 96 15.21 7.83 4.83
C ASP A 96 14.04 8.42 4.00
N VAL A 97 14.30 9.54 3.32
CA VAL A 97 13.36 10.22 2.42
C VAL A 97 14.05 10.48 1.08
N PHE A 98 13.39 10.13 -0.02
CA PHE A 98 13.92 10.27 -1.37
C PHE A 98 13.09 11.27 -2.18
N ALA A 99 13.78 12.02 -3.05
CA ALA A 99 13.19 12.87 -4.07
C ALA A 99 13.89 12.58 -5.40
N LEU A 100 13.11 12.41 -6.48
CA LEU A 100 13.55 12.00 -7.81
C LEU A 100 13.29 13.10 -8.84
#